data_AF-R0P064-F1
#
_entry.id   AF-R0P064-F1
#
_cell.length_a   1.000
_cell.length_b   1.000
_cell.length_c   1.000
_cell.angle_alpha   90.00
_cell.angle_beta   90.00
_cell.angle_gamma   90.00
#
_symmetry.space_group_name_H-M   'P 1'
#
loop_
_entity.id
_entity.type
_entity.pdbx_description
1 polymer ?
#
loop_
_entity_poly.entity_id
_entity_poly.type
_entity_poly.pdbx_seq_one_letter_code
_entity_poly.pdbx_strand_id
1 'polypeptide(L)'
;MEEKGIKISLAVIQSFIVVLLGYSLSFVKETDILSTTMIVLYILHYIVFYFSDYGQDFFRRGNLSEFVCLTKYIIFFALAISLSNFFL
;
A
#
# COMPACT_ATOMS: atom_id res chain seq x y z
N MET A 1 -12.13 16.45 -13.38
CA MET A 1 -11.44 16.47 -12.08
C MET A 1 -9.95 16.62 -12.35
N GLU A 2 -9.28 17.55 -11.68
CA GLU A 2 -7.83 17.75 -11.82
C GLU A 2 -7.08 16.46 -11.46
N GLU A 3 -6.07 16.07 -12.26
CA GLU A 3 -5.34 14.79 -12.12
C GLU A 3 -4.78 14.57 -10.70
N LYS A 4 -4.43 15.66 -10.01
CA LYS A 4 -3.98 15.66 -8.61
C LYS A 4 -5.08 15.21 -7.64
N GLY A 5 -6.32 15.65 -7.84
CA GLY A 5 -7.45 15.26 -6.99
C GLY A 5 -7.80 13.77 -7.10
N ILE A 6 -7.60 13.21 -8.30
CA ILE A 6 -7.76 11.77 -8.55
C ILE A 6 -6.72 10.96 -7.77
N LYS A 7 -5.43 11.35 -7.82
CA LYS A 7 -4.35 10.69 -7.08
C LYS A 7 -4.59 10.67 -5.58
N ILE A 8 -5.06 11.79 -5.02
CA ILE A 8 -5.39 11.89 -3.59
C ILE A 8 -6.55 10.97 -3.23
N SER A 9 -7.64 11.00 -4.01
CA SER A 9 -8.79 10.13 -3.77
C SER A 9 -8.42 8.65 -3.83
N LEU A 10 -7.53 8.28 -4.75
CA LEU A 10 -7.05 6.91 -4.88
C LEU A 10 -6.23 6.48 -3.66
N ALA A 11 -5.31 7.34 -3.21
CA ALA A 11 -4.50 7.09 -2.02
C ALA A 11 -5.39 6.89 -0.78
N VAL A 12 -6.46 7.67 -0.63
CA VAL A 12 -7.41 7.53 0.50
C VAL A 12 -8.16 6.20 0.45
N ILE A 13 -8.69 5.81 -0.72
CA ILE A 13 -9.38 4.51 -0.88
C ILE A 13 -8.42 3.36 -0.58
N GLN A 14 -7.19 3.44 -1.09
CA GLN A 14 -6.19 2.40 -0.88
C GLN A 14 -5.70 2.35 0.57
N SER A 15 -5.64 3.50 1.25
CA SER A 15 -5.34 3.57 2.69
C SER A 15 -6.36 2.76 3.51
N PHE A 16 -7.64 2.86 3.15
CA PHE A 16 -8.70 2.07 3.81
C PHE A 16 -8.45 0.56 3.64
N ILE A 17 -8.08 0.14 2.43
CA ILE A 17 -7.74 -1.27 2.14
C ILE A 17 -6.52 -1.73 2.96
N VAL A 18 -5.47 -0.91 3.05
CA VAL A 18 -4.26 -1.24 3.83
C VAL A 18 -4.57 -1.39 5.31
N VAL A 19 -5.36 -0.49 5.90
CA VAL A 19 -5.79 -0.58 7.30
C VAL A 19 -6.62 -1.84 7.54
N LEU A 20 -7.56 -2.13 6.63
CA LEU A 20 -8.40 -3.34 6.70
C LEU A 20 -7.55 -4.62 6.63
N LEU A 21 -6.56 -4.66 5.73
CA LEU A 21 -5.64 -5.79 5.59
C LEU A 21 -4.75 -5.96 6.82
N GLY A 22 -4.14 -4.88 7.34
CA GLY A 22 -3.34 -4.93 8.55
C GLY A 22 -4.16 -5.37 9.78
N TYR A 23 -5.40 -4.90 9.90
CA TYR A 23 -6.33 -5.36 10.93
C TYR A 23 -6.70 -6.84 10.76
N SER A 24 -6.94 -7.29 9.53
CA SER A 24 -7.24 -8.70 9.23
C SER A 24 -6.05 -9.60 9.58
N LEU A 25 -4.83 -9.18 9.28
CA LEU A 25 -3.59 -9.85 9.66
C LEU A 25 -3.43 -9.90 11.19
N SER A 26 -3.91 -8.90 11.93
CA SER A 26 -3.89 -8.93 13.40
C SER A 26 -4.72 -10.08 14.01
N PHE A 27 -5.64 -10.70 13.26
CA PHE A 27 -6.36 -11.91 13.71
C PHE A 27 -5.57 -13.20 13.48
N VAL A 28 -4.51 -13.14 12.67
CA VAL A 28 -3.61 -14.27 12.46
C VAL A 28 -2.75 -14.40 13.71
N LYS A 29 -3.04 -15.41 14.51
CA LYS A 29 -2.46 -15.65 15.85
C LYS A 29 -0.93 -15.78 15.89
N GLU A 30 -0.28 -16.00 14.73
CA GLU A 30 1.18 -16.08 14.62
C GLU A 30 1.86 -14.72 14.39
N THR A 31 1.10 -13.68 14.10
CA THR A 31 1.63 -12.33 13.93
C THR A 31 1.30 -11.48 15.15
N ASP A 32 2.30 -11.26 16.01
CA ASP A 32 2.24 -10.23 17.06
C ASP A 32 2.32 -8.84 16.39
N ILE A 33 1.22 -8.43 15.76
CA ILE A 33 1.11 -7.12 15.14
C ILE A 33 0.87 -6.09 16.25
N LEU A 34 1.97 -5.61 16.83
CA LEU A 34 1.95 -4.50 17.76
C LEU A 34 1.41 -3.24 17.05
N SER A 35 0.72 -2.35 17.77
CA SER A 35 0.21 -1.09 17.21
C SER A 35 1.30 -0.25 16.53
N THR A 36 2.54 -0.36 17.00
CA THR A 36 3.72 0.26 16.38
C THR A 36 3.97 -0.27 14.96
N THR A 37 3.84 -1.58 14.75
CA THR A 37 3.98 -2.23 13.44
C THR A 37 2.90 -1.73 12.48
N MET A 38 1.66 -1.57 12.93
CA MET A 38 0.58 -0.99 12.11
C MET A 38 0.87 0.45 11.65
N ILE A 39 1.44 1.28 12.52
CA ILE A 39 1.83 2.65 12.18
C ILE A 39 2.97 2.63 11.14
N VAL A 40 3.97 1.77 11.33
CA VAL A 40 5.08 1.61 10.36
C VAL A 40 4.53 1.17 9.00
N LEU A 41 3.66 0.16 8.97
CA LEU A 41 3.00 -0.31 7.74
C LEU A 41 2.22 0.80 7.04
N TYR A 42 1.51 1.63 7.80
CA TYR A 42 0.73 2.75 7.26
C TYR A 42 1.62 3.84 6.64
N ILE A 43 2.73 4.20 7.27
CA ILE A 43 3.70 5.15 6.70
C ILE A 43 4.35 4.56 5.44
N LEU A 44 4.72 3.27 5.50
CA LEU A 44 5.36 2.56 4.40
C LEU A 44 4.47 2.49 3.16
N HIS A 45 3.15 2.39 3.36
CA HIS A 45 2.17 2.42 2.28
C HIS A 45 2.29 3.69 1.44
N TYR A 46 2.36 4.88 2.08
CA TYR A 46 2.46 6.14 1.34
C TYR A 46 3.78 6.26 0.57
N ILE A 47 4.88 5.81 1.17
CA ILE A 47 6.19 5.80 0.51
C ILE A 47 6.13 4.92 -0.75
N VAL A 48 5.64 3.68 -0.61
CA VAL A 48 5.55 2.73 -1.73
C VAL A 48 4.54 3.19 -2.78
N PHE A 49 3.40 3.76 -2.38
CA PHE A 49 2.40 4.32 -3.29
C PHE A 49 2.99 5.45 -4.15
N TYR A 50 3.79 6.33 -3.54
CA TYR A 50 4.45 7.43 -4.25
C TYR A 50 5.52 6.91 -5.22
N PHE A 51 6.40 5.99 -4.77
CA PHE A 51 7.49 5.47 -5.60
C PHE A 51 7.03 4.50 -6.70
N SER A 52 5.88 3.85 -6.55
CA SER A 52 5.37 2.89 -7.54
C SER A 52 4.60 3.53 -8.69
N ASP A 53 4.44 4.86 -8.69
CA ASP A 53 3.60 5.62 -9.62
C ASP A 53 2.17 5.05 -9.76
N TYR A 54 1.68 4.40 -8.71
CA TYR A 54 0.42 3.65 -8.75
C TYR A 54 -0.79 4.53 -9.10
N GLY A 55 -0.80 5.77 -8.63
CA GLY A 55 -1.86 6.73 -8.92
C GLY A 55 -1.80 7.39 -10.30
N GLN A 56 -0.72 7.24 -11.07
CA GLN A 56 -0.58 7.93 -12.36
C GLN A 56 -1.50 7.33 -13.41
N ASP A 57 -2.30 8.14 -14.11
CA ASP A 57 -3.21 7.69 -15.18
C ASP A 57 -4.15 6.53 -14.82
N PHE A 58 -4.47 6.33 -13.54
CA PHE A 58 -5.21 5.16 -13.06
C PHE A 58 -6.51 4.89 -13.85
N PHE A 59 -7.35 5.92 -14.04
CA PHE A 59 -8.60 5.80 -14.82
C PHE A 59 -8.42 5.72 -16.34
N ARG A 60 -7.22 5.98 -16.85
CA ARG A 60 -6.89 5.91 -18.29
C ARG A 60 -6.12 4.64 -18.66
N ARG A 61 -5.71 3.85 -17.67
CA ARG A 61 -5.00 2.59 -17.87
C ARG A 61 -5.98 1.45 -18.17
N GLY A 62 -5.57 0.53 -19.04
CA GLY A 62 -6.29 -0.72 -19.24
C GLY A 62 -5.96 -1.74 -18.13
N ASN A 63 -6.85 -2.73 -17.95
CA ASN A 63 -6.79 -3.73 -16.87
C ASN A 63 -5.43 -4.44 -16.73
N LEU A 64 -4.74 -4.73 -17.84
CA LEU A 64 -3.39 -5.35 -17.80
C LEU A 64 -2.33 -4.40 -17.20
N SER A 65 -2.41 -3.11 -17.51
CA SER A 65 -1.48 -2.12 -16.97
C SER A 65 -1.73 -1.88 -15.49
N GLU A 66 -3.01 -1.89 -15.08
CA GLU A 66 -3.40 -1.83 -13.67
C GLU A 66 -2.87 -3.05 -12.89
N PHE A 67 -3.01 -4.26 -13.44
CA PHE A 67 -2.49 -5.48 -12.82
C PHE A 67 -0.96 -5.44 -12.63
N VAL A 68 -0.21 -4.98 -13.64
CA VAL A 68 1.25 -4.81 -13.54
C VAL A 68 1.61 -3.78 -12.47
N CYS A 69 0.87 -2.68 -12.40
CA CYS A 69 1.11 -1.61 -11.43
C CYS A 69 0.80 -2.05 -10.00
N LEU A 70 -0.31 -2.78 -9.81
CA LEU A 70 -0.66 -3.43 -8.55
C LEU A 70 0.39 -4.45 -8.13
N THR A 71 0.87 -5.28 -9.06
CA THR A 71 1.90 -6.28 -8.77
C THR A 71 3.21 -5.60 -8.33
N LYS A 72 3.64 -4.53 -9.01
CA LYS A 72 4.79 -3.72 -8.60
C LYS A 72 4.61 -3.16 -7.19
N TYR A 73 3.44 -2.57 -6.92
CA TYR A 73 3.11 -2.03 -5.60
C TYR A 73 3.21 -3.11 -4.52
N ILE A 74 2.63 -4.30 -4.74
CA ILE A 74 2.66 -5.42 -3.77
C ILE A 74 4.10 -5.88 -3.52
N ILE A 75 4.91 -6.05 -4.56
CA ILE A 75 6.31 -6.49 -4.44
C ILE A 75 7.12 -5.46 -3.64
N PHE A 76 7.02 -4.17 -3.98
CA PHE A 76 7.72 -3.13 -3.23
C PHE A 76 7.25 -3.05 -1.78
N PHE A 77 5.95 -3.21 -1.53
CA PHE A 77 5.40 -3.20 -0.19
C PHE A 77 5.90 -4.39 0.64
N ALA A 78 5.90 -5.61 0.08
CA ALA A 78 6.43 -6.80 0.74
C ALA A 78 7.93 -6.69 1.04
N LEU A 79 8.72 -6.17 0.10
CA LEU A 79 10.15 -5.91 0.30
C LEU A 79 10.38 -4.89 1.42
N ALA A 80 9.60 -3.81 1.42
CA ALA A 80 9.71 -2.77 2.42
C ALA A 80 9.37 -3.31 3.82
N ILE A 81 8.32 -4.14 3.95
CA ILE A 81 7.96 -4.81 5.21
C ILE A 81 9.09 -5.73 5.67
N SER A 82 9.61 -6.57 4.77
CA SER A 82 10.69 -7.49 5.09
C SER A 82 11.96 -6.76 5.55
N LEU A 83 12.25 -5.60 4.95
CA LEU A 83 13.37 -4.75 5.35
C LEU A 83 13.11 -4.08 6.70
N SER A 84 11.92 -3.53 6.92
CA SER A 84 11.55 -2.93 8.21
C SER A 84 11.60 -3.95 9.35
N ASN A 85 11.17 -5.18 9.11
CA ASN A 85 11.22 -6.28 10.09
C ASN A 85 12.66 -6.79 10.36
N PHE A 86 13.64 -6.43 9.54
CA PHE A 86 15.05 -6.72 9.82
C PHE A 86 15.68 -5.73 10.80
N PHE A 87 15.18 -4.48 10.84
CA PHE A 87 15.69 -3.41 11.70
C PHE A 87 14.91 -3.23 13.02
N LEU A 88 13.71 -3.80 13.11
CA LEU A 88 12.86 -3.84 14.31
C LEU A 88 13.15 -5.10 15.13
#